data_AF-A0A1A8G4Q9-F1
#
_entry.id   AF-A0A1A8G4Q9-F1
#
_cell.length_a   1.000
_cell.length_b   1.000
_cell.length_c   1.000
_cell.angle_alpha   90.00
_cell.angle_beta   90.00
_cell.angle_gamma   90.00
#
_symmetry.space_group_name_H-M   'P 1'
#
loop_
_entity.id
_entity.type
_entity.pdbx_description
1 polymer ?
#
loop_
_entity_poly.entity_id
_entity_poly.type
_entity_poly.pdbx_seq_one_letter_code
_entity_poly.pdbx_strand_id
1 'polypeptide(L)'
;CPNQLVNPDKDEDDYQRYRYFVLYKLPNLKFLDSRKVTKNEVIEAGSRGAFMKVVKPKSEAPQNESGSENRLLPYTPLPRGSRDAKNHKGVFAKCRYIYYGKHSEGNRFIRNDQL
;
A
#
# COMPACT_ATOMS: atom_id res chain seq x y z
N CYS A 1 -0.56 -0.87 -4.09
CA CYS A 1 -1.25 -0.60 -5.37
C CYS A 1 -1.18 0.89 -5.67
N PRO A 2 -0.80 1.27 -6.90
CA PRO A 2 -1.12 2.60 -7.38
C PRO A 2 -2.65 2.73 -7.44
N ASN A 3 -3.20 3.78 -6.86
CA ASN A 3 -4.57 4.21 -7.09
C ASN A 3 -4.55 5.75 -7.18
N GLN A 4 -5.46 6.31 -7.96
CA GLN A 4 -5.56 7.76 -8.15
C GLN A 4 -5.88 8.50 -6.83
N LEU A 5 -6.41 7.80 -5.83
CA LEU A 5 -6.73 8.35 -4.50
C LEU A 5 -5.49 8.62 -3.63
N VAL A 6 -4.40 7.85 -3.82
CA VAL A 6 -3.17 7.99 -3.02
C VAL A 6 -2.16 8.91 -3.71
N ASN A 7 -2.22 9.02 -5.03
CA ASN A 7 -1.45 10.01 -5.78
C ASN A 7 -2.16 10.30 -7.13
N PRO A 8 -2.58 11.54 -7.39
CA PRO A 8 -3.28 11.90 -8.62
C PRO A 8 -2.41 11.75 -9.88
N ASP A 9 -1.08 11.72 -9.73
CA ASP A 9 -0.15 11.49 -10.83
C ASP A 9 -0.07 10.01 -11.24
N LYS A 10 -0.70 9.11 -10.46
CA LYS A 10 -0.71 7.66 -10.73
C LYS A 10 -2.01 7.25 -11.40
N ASP A 11 -1.93 7.01 -12.70
CA ASP A 11 -3.05 6.69 -13.57
C ASP A 11 -3.22 5.17 -13.80
N GLU A 12 -4.12 4.82 -14.72
CA GLU A 12 -4.34 3.44 -15.14
C GLU A 12 -3.11 2.83 -15.84
N ASP A 13 -2.27 3.65 -16.48
CA ASP A 13 -1.04 3.19 -17.14
C ASP A 13 0.02 2.76 -16.11
N ASP A 14 0.16 3.51 -14.99
CA ASP A 14 0.95 3.09 -13.82
C ASP A 14 0.50 1.73 -13.29
N TYR A 15 -0.81 1.54 -13.18
CA TYR A 15 -1.39 0.29 -12.72
C TYR A 15 -1.11 -0.85 -13.71
N GLN A 16 -1.24 -0.59 -15.00
CA GLN A 16 -0.97 -1.58 -16.04
C GLN A 16 0.50 -2.02 -16.03
N ARG A 17 1.44 -1.09 -15.84
CA ARG A 17 2.87 -1.40 -15.64
C ARG A 17 3.10 -2.28 -14.41
N TYR A 18 2.48 -1.94 -13.29
CA TYR A 18 2.54 -2.76 -12.08
C TYR A 18 2.01 -4.18 -12.33
N ARG A 19 0.87 -4.29 -13.03
CA ARG A 19 0.24 -5.57 -13.35
C ARG A 19 1.17 -6.48 -14.14
N TYR A 20 1.79 -5.98 -15.21
CA TYR A 20 2.77 -6.73 -15.99
C TYR A 20 4.02 -7.10 -15.17
N PHE A 21 4.52 -6.21 -14.32
CA PHE A 21 5.65 -6.53 -13.44
C PHE A 21 5.34 -7.69 -12.49
N VAL A 22 4.12 -7.72 -11.91
CA VAL A 22 3.68 -8.83 -11.04
C VAL A 22 3.60 -10.13 -11.82
N LEU A 23 3.02 -10.11 -13.02
CA LEU A 23 2.90 -11.30 -13.87
C LEU A 23 4.27 -11.84 -14.32
N TYR A 24 5.24 -10.97 -14.55
CA TYR A 24 6.61 -11.37 -14.83
C TYR A 24 7.27 -12.07 -13.63
N LYS A 25 7.01 -11.59 -12.41
CA LYS A 25 7.52 -12.23 -11.18
C LYS A 25 6.79 -13.51 -10.82
N LEU A 26 5.53 -13.65 -11.22
CA LEU A 26 4.65 -14.78 -10.91
C LEU A 26 4.03 -15.36 -12.21
N PRO A 27 4.79 -16.09 -13.03
CA PRO A 27 4.33 -16.52 -14.37
C PRO A 27 3.14 -17.49 -14.35
N ASN A 28 2.92 -18.20 -13.23
CA ASN A 28 1.82 -19.16 -13.08
C ASN A 28 0.54 -18.53 -12.48
N LEU A 29 0.49 -17.20 -12.33
CA LEU A 29 -0.64 -16.50 -11.74
C LEU A 29 -1.84 -16.50 -12.70
N LYS A 30 -2.99 -17.03 -12.26
CA LYS A 30 -4.20 -17.16 -13.08
C LYS A 30 -5.13 -15.94 -13.01
N PHE A 31 -5.12 -15.24 -11.87
CA PHE A 31 -5.96 -14.07 -11.59
C PHE A 31 -5.15 -13.06 -10.79
N LEU A 32 -5.39 -11.78 -11.05
CA LEU A 32 -4.76 -10.66 -10.34
C LEU A 32 -5.78 -9.52 -10.23
N ASP A 33 -5.99 -9.00 -9.02
CA ASP A 33 -6.92 -7.91 -8.70
C ASP A 33 -8.35 -8.15 -9.22
N SER A 34 -8.89 -9.34 -8.92
CA SER A 34 -10.23 -9.78 -9.35
C SER A 34 -10.43 -9.88 -10.86
N ARG A 35 -9.37 -9.71 -11.68
CA ARG A 35 -9.39 -9.88 -13.14
C ARG A 35 -8.58 -11.11 -13.53
N LYS A 36 -9.11 -11.89 -14.48
CA LYS A 36 -8.39 -13.03 -15.07
C LYS A 36 -7.18 -12.54 -15.84
N VAL A 37 -6.07 -13.28 -15.75
CA VAL A 37 -4.87 -13.00 -16.55
C VAL A 37 -5.11 -13.46 -17.99
N THR A 38 -4.82 -12.57 -18.93
CA THR A 38 -4.98 -12.83 -20.38
C THR A 38 -3.65 -13.23 -21.01
N LYS A 39 -3.70 -13.90 -22.17
CA LYS A 39 -2.50 -14.31 -22.90
C LYS A 39 -1.63 -13.13 -23.31
N ASN A 40 -2.24 -12.03 -23.74
CA ASN A 40 -1.54 -10.81 -24.12
C ASN A 40 -0.73 -10.26 -22.96
N GLU A 41 -1.30 -10.27 -21.74
CA GLU A 41 -0.59 -9.81 -20.56
C GLU A 41 0.60 -10.69 -20.20
N VAL A 42 0.50 -12.00 -20.40
CA VAL A 42 1.63 -12.93 -20.20
C VAL A 42 2.75 -12.66 -21.20
N ILE A 43 2.41 -12.44 -22.47
CA ILE A 43 3.40 -12.13 -23.52
C ILE A 43 4.11 -10.80 -23.24
N GLU A 44 3.35 -9.77 -22.88
CA GLU A 44 3.87 -8.44 -22.52
C GLU A 44 4.74 -8.49 -21.26
N ALA A 45 4.28 -9.19 -20.23
CA ALA A 45 5.03 -9.39 -19.00
C ALA A 45 6.34 -10.16 -19.27
N GLY A 46 6.31 -11.20 -20.11
CA GLY A 46 7.50 -11.94 -20.52
C GLY A 46 8.51 -11.07 -21.28
N SER A 47 8.02 -10.23 -22.19
CA SER A 47 8.86 -9.39 -23.05
C SER A 47 9.51 -8.21 -22.31
N ARG A 48 8.75 -7.49 -21.48
CA ARG A 48 9.19 -6.23 -20.87
C ARG A 48 8.99 -6.11 -19.36
N GLY A 49 8.36 -7.10 -18.72
CA GLY A 49 8.02 -7.04 -17.29
C GLY A 49 9.20 -6.89 -16.35
N ALA A 50 10.42 -7.32 -16.75
CA ALA A 50 11.65 -7.11 -15.98
C ALA A 50 11.96 -5.64 -15.68
N PHE A 51 11.57 -4.73 -16.60
CA PHE A 51 11.88 -3.31 -16.53
C PHE A 51 10.72 -2.45 -16.00
N MET A 52 9.56 -3.07 -15.73
CA MET A 52 8.36 -2.34 -15.30
C MET A 52 8.34 -1.96 -13.82
N LYS A 53 9.39 -2.33 -13.07
CA LYS A 53 9.59 -1.87 -11.69
C LYS A 53 10.08 -0.42 -11.70
N VAL A 54 9.28 0.48 -11.13
CA VAL A 54 9.72 1.85 -10.86
C VAL A 54 10.78 1.83 -9.75
N VAL A 55 11.98 2.34 -10.05
CA VAL A 55 13.04 2.55 -9.08
C VAL A 55 13.18 4.06 -8.85
N LYS A 56 13.18 4.48 -7.58
CA LYS A 56 13.52 5.87 -7.26
C LYS A 56 15.04 6.00 -7.26
N PRO A 57 15.63 7.00 -7.95
CA PRO A 57 17.04 7.27 -7.84
C PRO A 57 17.40 7.49 -6.37
N LYS A 58 18.54 6.94 -5.94
CA LYS A 58 19.07 7.21 -4.61
C LYS A 58 19.43 8.69 -4.57
N SER A 59 18.80 9.46 -3.69
CA SER A 59 19.23 10.83 -3.44
C SER A 59 20.64 10.75 -2.86
N GLU A 60 21.59 11.41 -3.51
CA GLU A 60 22.98 11.58 -3.07
C GLU A 60 23.07 12.58 -1.91
N ALA A 61 22.06 12.62 -1.03
CA ALA A 61 22.15 13.41 0.19
C ALA A 61 23.16 12.70 1.11
N PRO A 62 24.29 13.33 1.44
CA PRO A 62 25.21 12.74 2.41
C PRO A 62 24.46 12.56 3.73
N GLN A 63 24.53 11.35 4.28
CA GLN A 63 24.22 11.10 5.67
C GLN A 63 25.32 11.77 6.51
N ASN A 64 25.27 13.09 6.64
CA ASN A 64 26.13 13.81 7.56
C ASN A 64 25.35 14.07 8.84
N GLU A 65 25.87 13.45 9.89
CA GLU A 65 25.55 13.70 11.28
C GLU A 65 25.75 15.18 11.64
N SER A 66 24.98 15.62 12.64
CA SER A 66 25.37 16.65 13.61
C SER A 66 25.73 18.05 13.06
N GLY A 67 24.73 18.93 12.96
CA GLY A 67 24.95 20.36 12.74
C GLY A 67 23.74 21.17 13.13
N SER A 68 23.79 21.77 14.31
CA SER A 68 22.83 22.73 14.83
C SER A 68 22.71 23.94 13.91
N GLU A 69 21.60 24.08 13.20
CA GLU A 69 21.11 25.39 12.77
C GLU A 69 19.73 25.63 13.35
N ASN A 70 19.72 26.47 14.40
CA ASN A 70 18.56 27.18 14.94
C ASN A 70 17.94 28.07 13.85
N ARG A 71 17.27 27.46 12.87
CA ARG A 71 16.24 28.19 12.14
C ARG A 71 15.04 28.27 13.08
N LEU A 72 14.69 29.49 13.48
CA LEU A 72 13.49 29.81 14.23
C LEU A 72 12.28 29.39 13.39
N LEU A 73 11.88 28.13 13.50
CA LEU A 73 10.66 27.62 12.89
C LEU A 73 9.48 28.14 13.72
N PRO A 74 8.43 28.69 13.09
CA PRO A 74 7.22 29.16 13.79
C PRO A 74 6.37 28.02 14.37
N TYR A 75 6.87 26.77 14.31
CA TYR A 75 6.22 25.61 14.86
C TYR A 75 7.26 24.71 15.53
N THR A 76 6.84 24.08 16.61
CA THR A 76 7.62 23.05 17.29
C THR A 76 7.44 21.75 16.50
N PRO A 77 8.47 21.21 15.82
CA PRO A 77 8.31 19.97 15.07
C PRO A 77 7.91 18.84 16.02
N LEU A 78 7.08 17.93 15.51
CA LEU A 78 6.69 16.74 16.24
C LEU A 78 7.95 16.01 16.74
N PRO A 79 7.96 15.46 17.97
CA PRO A 79 9.09 14.72 18.50
C PRO A 79 9.53 13.68 17.46
N ARG A 80 10.81 13.68 17.11
CA ARG A 80 11.36 12.63 16.23
C ARG A 80 11.02 11.31 16.89
N GLY A 81 10.15 10.52 16.24
CA GLY A 81 9.64 9.25 16.76
C GLY A 81 10.69 8.13 16.81
N SER A 82 11.94 8.46 17.16
CA SER A 82 12.99 7.50 17.46
C SER A 82 12.70 6.90 18.83
N ARG A 83 11.76 5.96 18.88
CA ARG A 83 11.62 5.05 20.01
C ARG A 83 12.49 3.85 19.71
N ASP A 84 13.47 3.57 20.58
CA ASP A 84 14.20 2.31 20.53
C ASP A 84 13.21 1.14 20.45
N ALA A 85 13.51 0.12 19.65
CA ALA A 85 12.68 -1.09 19.55
C ALA A 85 12.43 -1.78 20.91
N LYS A 86 13.29 -1.49 21.91
CA LYS A 86 13.17 -1.99 23.29
C LYS A 86 12.19 -1.17 24.17
N ASN A 87 11.81 0.04 23.77
CA ASN A 87 10.96 0.97 24.53
C ASN A 87 9.47 0.94 24.09
N HIS A 88 8.93 -0.26 23.87
CA HIS A 88 7.51 -0.44 23.65
C HIS A 88 6.77 -0.35 25.00
N LYS A 89 5.92 0.67 25.18
CA LYS A 89 4.89 0.68 26.21
C LYS A 89 3.57 0.47 25.49
N GLY A 90 3.24 -0.79 25.21
CA GLY A 90 1.94 -1.17 24.67
C GLY A 90 0.94 -1.29 25.80
N VAL A 91 -0.21 -0.63 25.68
CA VAL A 91 -1.36 -0.88 26.55
C VAL A 91 -2.31 -1.78 25.79
N PHE A 92 -2.52 -3.00 26.29
CA PHE A 92 -3.52 -3.92 25.75
C PHE A 92 -4.87 -3.59 26.40
N ALA A 93 -5.75 -2.91 25.67
CA ALA A 93 -7.11 -2.65 26.11
C ALA A 93 -8.10 -3.48 25.28
N LYS A 94 -8.98 -4.24 25.93
CA LYS A 94 -10.08 -4.94 25.28
C LYS A 94 -11.24 -3.96 25.09
N CYS A 95 -11.34 -3.35 23.91
CA CYS A 95 -12.51 -2.57 23.55
C CYS A 95 -13.70 -3.53 23.34
N ARG A 96 -14.67 -3.53 24.27
CA ARG A 96 -15.94 -4.25 24.09
C ARG A 96 -16.91 -3.33 23.36
N TYR A 97 -16.77 -3.24 22.03
CA TYR A 97 -17.78 -2.57 21.22
C TYR A 97 -19.00 -3.47 21.09
N ILE A 98 -20.11 -3.07 21.70
CA ILE A 98 -21.41 -3.75 21.56
C ILE A 98 -22.26 -2.89 20.63
N TYR A 99 -22.54 -3.40 19.43
CA TYR A 99 -23.43 -2.75 18.47
C TYR A 99 -24.89 -3.03 18.84
N TYR A 100 -25.59 -2.02 19.36
CA TYR A 100 -27.04 -2.06 19.55
C TYR A 100 -27.74 -1.53 18.29
N GLY A 101 -27.80 -2.36 17.25
CA GLY A 101 -28.47 -2.02 16.00
C GLY A 101 -29.98 -2.22 16.08
N LYS A 102 -30.77 -1.14 16.23
CA LYS A 102 -32.19 -1.16 15.83
C LYS A 102 -32.39 -0.84 14.33
N HIS A 103 -31.31 -0.55 13.61
CA HIS A 103 -31.32 -0.15 12.20
C HIS A 103 -30.25 -0.88 11.37
N SER A 104 -30.02 -2.17 11.59
CA SER A 104 -29.18 -2.94 10.67
C SER A 104 -29.90 -3.12 9.33
N GLU A 105 -29.64 -2.22 8.37
CA GLU A 105 -29.99 -2.42 6.95
C GLU A 105 -29.19 -3.61 6.34
N GLY A 106 -28.07 -3.97 6.97
CA GLY A 106 -27.19 -5.06 6.55
C GLY A 106 -27.71 -6.43 6.97
N ASN A 107 -28.69 -6.95 6.23
CA ASN A 107 -29.00 -8.38 6.06
C ASN A 107 -30.03 -8.63 4.93
N ARG A 108 -30.33 -7.65 4.07
CA ARG A 108 -31.37 -7.77 3.03
C ARG A 108 -31.03 -8.73 1.87
N PHE A 109 -29.76 -9.12 1.71
CA PHE A 109 -29.27 -9.87 0.55
C PHE A 109 -28.52 -11.16 0.88
N ILE A 110 -28.40 -11.54 2.15
CA ILE A 110 -27.76 -12.81 2.52
C ILE A 110 -28.82 -13.91 2.45
N ARG A 111 -28.87 -14.65 1.34
CA ARG A 111 -29.60 -15.91 1.23
C ARG A 111 -28.63 -17.06 1.42
N ASN A 112 -28.60 -17.64 2.61
CA ASN A 112 -27.91 -18.89 2.87
C ASN A 112 -28.96 -20.02 2.94
N ASP A 113 -29.37 -20.55 1.79
CA ASP A 113 -30.24 -21.74 1.71
C ASP A 113 -29.42 -23.02 1.48
N GLN A 114 -28.29 -23.17 2.17
CA GLN A 114 -27.53 -24.42 2.20
C GLN A 114 -27.13 -24.75 3.64
N LEU A 115 -28.02 -25.47 4.31
CA LEU A 115 -27.68 -26.34 5.43
C LEU A 115 -28.12 -27.76 5.07
#